data_AF-A0A151QYV1-F1
#
_entry.id   AF-A0A151QYV1-F1
#
_cell.length_a   1.000
_cell.length_b   1.000
_cell.length_c   1.000
_cell.angle_alpha   90.00
_cell.angle_beta   90.00
_cell.angle_gamma   90.00
#
_symmetry.space_group_name_H-M   'P 1'
#
loop_
_entity.id
_entity.type
_entity.pdbx_description
1 polymer ?
#
loop_
_entity_poly.entity_id
_entity_poly.type
_entity_poly.pdbx_seq_one_letter_code
_entity_poly.pdbx_strand_id
1 'polypeptide(L)'
;MALQYVELCKGNCSDNNVANCKPPEDDFTEVFAPNCGVELPTFGTITGHIVGCQREYVEPSVAFSQVLITDKKSLSLLRNKSHTEVGIGLVGLHKGPFFWCVLFSNGQTNSTFVLENRGAGIQQKKGCYSGSSTPCSRGEKSGAAFFNIFFIMCCVSILLFKYF
;
A
#
# COMPACT_ATOMS: atom_id res chain seq x y z
N MET A 1 -0.14 9.46 -2.21
CA MET A 1 1.13 9.52 -2.99
C MET A 1 1.37 8.32 -3.88
N ALA A 2 1.26 7.06 -3.42
CA ALA A 2 1.41 5.89 -4.30
C ALA A 2 0.46 5.90 -5.52
N LEU A 3 -0.73 6.50 -5.36
CA LEU A 3 -1.67 6.70 -6.45
C LEU A 3 -1.16 7.70 -7.53
N GLN A 4 -0.51 8.81 -7.15
CA GLN A 4 0.15 9.71 -8.12
C GLN A 4 1.26 8.99 -8.87
N TYR A 5 2.09 8.24 -8.14
CA TYR A 5 3.20 7.50 -8.71
C TYR A 5 2.74 6.52 -9.80
N VAL A 6 1.70 5.73 -9.49
CA VAL A 6 1.16 4.75 -10.44
C VAL A 6 0.33 5.40 -11.56
N GLU A 7 -0.23 6.60 -11.35
CA GLU A 7 -0.89 7.38 -12.42
C GLU A 7 0.11 7.74 -13.54
N LEU A 8 1.37 8.04 -13.20
CA LEU A 8 2.43 8.27 -14.19
C LEU A 8 2.88 7.01 -14.92
N CYS A 9 2.54 5.82 -14.40
CA CYS A 9 2.85 4.54 -15.02
C CYS A 9 1.84 4.14 -16.10
N LYS A 10 0.82 4.96 -16.35
CA LYS A 10 -0.26 4.65 -17.29
C LYS A 10 0.26 4.41 -18.71
N GLY A 11 -0.22 3.33 -19.31
CA GLY A 11 0.11 2.96 -20.69
C GLY A 11 1.40 2.14 -20.84
N ASN A 12 2.14 1.90 -19.75
CA ASN A 12 3.39 1.13 -19.79
C ASN A 12 3.26 -0.26 -19.17
N CYS A 13 2.26 -1.02 -19.64
CA CYS A 13 2.08 -2.43 -19.29
C CYS A 13 2.33 -3.28 -20.53
N SER A 14 3.32 -4.16 -20.47
CA SER A 14 3.58 -5.13 -21.53
C SER A 14 2.54 -6.25 -21.56
N ASP A 15 2.48 -6.98 -22.68
CA ASP A 15 1.60 -8.14 -22.84
C ASP A 15 1.86 -9.25 -21.81
N ASN A 16 3.08 -9.30 -21.25
CA ASN A 16 3.48 -10.25 -20.22
C ASN A 16 3.23 -9.70 -18.79
N ASN A 17 2.37 -8.70 -18.63
CA ASN A 17 2.01 -8.10 -17.33
C ASN A 17 3.21 -7.48 -16.59
N VAL A 18 4.25 -7.09 -17.32
CA VAL A 18 5.39 -6.33 -16.76
C VAL A 18 5.11 -4.85 -16.93
N ALA A 19 5.09 -4.13 -15.81
CA ALA A 19 5.05 -2.68 -15.79
C ALA A 19 6.47 -2.11 -15.89
N ASN A 20 6.76 -1.33 -16.92
CA ASN A 20 8.07 -0.68 -17.06
C ASN A 20 7.98 0.78 -16.61
N CYS A 21 7.90 1.02 -15.31
CA CYS A 21 7.69 2.37 -14.80
C CYS A 21 8.67 2.70 -13.68
N LYS A 22 9.36 3.83 -13.83
CA LYS A 22 10.22 4.40 -12.81
C LYS A 22 10.14 5.93 -12.87
N PRO A 23 9.06 6.53 -12.34
CA PRO A 23 8.96 7.97 -12.14
C PRO A 23 10.19 8.47 -11.37
N PRO A 24 10.71 9.67 -11.69
CA PRO A 24 11.78 10.32 -10.94
C PRO A 24 11.48 10.39 -9.44
N GLU A 25 12.49 10.13 -8.60
CA GLU A 25 12.33 10.20 -7.15
C GLU A 25 12.13 11.66 -6.67
N ASP A 26 12.74 12.62 -7.37
CA ASP A 26 12.64 14.07 -7.11
C ASP A 26 11.19 14.56 -7.26
N ASP A 27 10.39 13.92 -8.12
CA ASP A 27 8.99 14.29 -8.33
C ASP A 27 8.14 14.06 -7.08
N PHE A 28 8.54 13.19 -6.14
CA PHE A 28 7.76 12.99 -4.92
C PHE A 28 7.74 14.22 -4.03
N THR A 29 8.91 14.80 -3.77
CA THR A 29 9.08 15.95 -2.90
C THR A 29 8.72 17.22 -3.62
N GLU A 30 9.12 17.37 -4.88
CA GLU A 30 8.99 18.67 -5.56
C GLU A 30 7.65 18.84 -6.27
N VAL A 31 7.03 17.74 -6.70
CA VAL A 31 5.83 17.78 -7.55
C VAL A 31 4.61 17.19 -6.84
N PHE A 32 4.70 15.96 -6.35
CA PHE A 32 3.52 15.24 -5.87
C PHE A 32 3.04 15.76 -4.53
N ALA A 33 3.93 16.04 -3.58
CA ALA A 33 3.54 16.46 -2.24
C ALA A 33 2.87 17.84 -2.24
N PRO A 34 3.42 18.87 -2.91
CA PRO A 34 2.76 20.17 -3.06
C PRO A 34 1.44 20.06 -3.81
N ASN A 35 1.39 19.24 -4.87
CA ASN A 35 0.15 19.03 -5.62
C ASN A 35 -0.97 18.39 -4.79
N CYS A 36 -0.62 17.71 -3.70
CA CYS A 36 -1.55 17.11 -2.77
C CYS A 36 -1.78 17.92 -1.50
N GLY A 37 -1.24 19.14 -1.42
CA GLY A 37 -1.35 20.02 -0.25
C GLY A 37 -0.67 19.44 1.00
N VAL A 38 0.35 18.60 0.80
CA VAL A 38 1.20 18.08 1.87
C VAL A 38 2.30 19.10 2.13
N GLU A 39 2.48 19.44 3.40
CA GLU A 39 3.57 20.33 3.82
C GLU A 39 4.93 19.69 3.50
N LEU A 40 5.78 20.45 2.82
CA LEU A 40 7.10 20.02 2.39
C LEU A 40 8.12 19.97 3.53
N PRO A 41 8.99 18.94 3.61
CA PRO A 41 8.76 17.54 3.26
C PRO A 41 8.49 16.78 4.56
N THR A 42 7.22 16.59 4.89
CA THR A 42 6.85 15.86 6.11
C THR A 42 6.96 14.34 5.97
N PHE A 43 7.27 13.81 4.78
CA PHE A 43 7.41 12.37 4.51
C PHE A 43 8.88 11.96 4.30
N GLY A 44 9.21 10.71 4.63
CA GLY A 44 10.57 10.16 4.51
C GLY A 44 11.01 9.89 3.07
N THR A 45 12.28 9.52 2.90
CA THR A 45 12.82 9.15 1.59
C THR A 45 12.18 7.85 1.11
N ILE A 46 11.79 7.81 -0.17
CA ILE A 46 11.33 6.57 -0.80
C ILE A 46 12.54 5.63 -0.89
N THR A 47 12.47 4.51 -0.19
CA THR A 47 13.57 3.54 -0.08
C THR A 47 13.33 2.29 -0.92
N GLY A 48 12.15 2.17 -1.53
CA GLY A 48 11.82 1.07 -2.41
C GLY A 48 10.47 1.26 -3.07
N HIS A 49 10.29 0.62 -4.22
CA HIS A 49 9.01 0.54 -4.89
C HIS A 49 8.84 -0.82 -5.57
N ILE A 50 7.60 -1.23 -5.69
CA ILE A 50 7.16 -2.39 -6.47
C ILE A 50 6.03 -1.91 -7.35
N VAL A 51 6.11 -2.19 -8.65
CA VAL A 51 5.06 -1.85 -9.62
C VAL A 51 4.74 -3.11 -10.40
N GLY A 52 3.46 -3.37 -10.57
CA GLY A 52 2.97 -4.44 -11.43
C GLY A 52 1.75 -3.97 -12.19
N CYS A 53 1.41 -4.67 -13.27
CA CYS A 53 0.20 -4.41 -14.02
C CYS A 53 -0.49 -5.71 -14.40
N GLN A 54 -1.79 -5.63 -14.67
CA GLN A 54 -2.60 -6.76 -15.11
C GLN A 54 -3.66 -6.25 -16.08
N ARG A 55 -3.94 -6.98 -17.16
CA ARG A 55 -4.98 -6.58 -18.13
C ARG A 55 -6.37 -6.45 -17.49
N GLU A 56 -6.69 -7.39 -16.61
CA GLU A 56 -7.98 -7.43 -15.90
C GLU A 56 -7.80 -7.04 -14.44
N TYR A 57 -8.89 -6.59 -13.83
CA TYR A 57 -8.91 -6.35 -12.40
C TYR A 57 -8.74 -7.68 -11.66
N VAL A 58 -7.87 -7.68 -10.66
CA VAL A 58 -7.67 -8.79 -9.75
C VAL A 58 -7.86 -8.30 -8.32
N GLU A 59 -8.39 -9.14 -7.46
CA GLU A 59 -8.57 -8.81 -6.04
C GLU A 59 -7.21 -8.57 -5.36
N PRO A 60 -7.10 -7.65 -4.38
CA PRO A 60 -5.84 -7.36 -3.68
C PRO A 60 -5.07 -8.59 -3.16
N SER A 61 -5.78 -9.59 -2.63
CA SER A 61 -5.20 -10.84 -2.12
C SER A 61 -4.46 -11.62 -3.22
N VAL A 62 -5.04 -11.67 -4.42
CA VAL A 62 -4.46 -12.30 -5.61
C VAL A 62 -3.34 -11.42 -6.18
N ALA A 63 -3.58 -10.11 -6.29
CA ALA A 63 -2.62 -9.14 -6.80
C ALA A 63 -1.30 -9.15 -6.00
N PHE A 64 -1.38 -9.33 -4.69
CA PHE A 64 -0.21 -9.41 -3.82
C PHE A 64 0.79 -10.48 -4.29
N SER A 65 0.31 -11.70 -4.54
CA SER A 65 1.18 -12.82 -4.90
C SER A 65 1.47 -12.92 -6.39
N GLN A 66 0.52 -12.53 -7.25
CA GLN A 66 0.62 -12.76 -8.69
C GLN A 66 1.08 -11.54 -9.49
N VAL A 67 0.96 -10.33 -8.93
CA VAL A 67 1.29 -9.08 -9.61
C VAL A 67 2.43 -8.33 -8.92
N LEU A 68 2.42 -8.27 -7.59
CA LEU A 68 3.37 -7.46 -6.82
C LEU A 68 4.60 -8.25 -6.37
N ILE A 69 4.41 -9.43 -5.76
CA ILE A 69 5.49 -10.23 -5.17
C ILE A 69 5.77 -11.47 -6.04
N THR A 70 6.28 -11.23 -7.25
CA THR A 70 6.48 -12.27 -8.27
C THR A 70 7.89 -12.84 -8.29
N ASP A 71 8.87 -12.16 -7.67
CA ASP A 71 10.28 -12.53 -7.73
C ASP A 71 11.01 -12.35 -6.38
N LYS A 72 12.27 -12.80 -6.34
CA LYS A 72 13.09 -12.70 -5.12
C LYS A 72 13.44 -11.25 -4.74
N LYS A 73 13.42 -10.31 -5.70
CA LYS A 73 13.77 -8.90 -5.48
C LYS A 73 12.62 -8.14 -4.84
N SER A 74 11.39 -8.31 -5.34
CA SER A 74 10.16 -7.82 -4.73
C SER A 74 9.97 -8.39 -3.33
N LEU A 75 10.25 -9.68 -3.14
CA LEU A 75 10.22 -10.31 -1.81
C LEU A 75 11.30 -9.76 -0.86
N SER A 76 12.52 -9.49 -1.34
CA SER A 76 13.58 -8.92 -0.49
C SER A 76 13.29 -7.48 -0.10
N LEU A 77 12.72 -6.67 -1.01
CA LEU A 77 12.20 -5.33 -0.70
C LEU A 77 11.12 -5.40 0.38
N LEU A 78 10.12 -6.28 0.22
CA LEU A 78 9.05 -6.44 1.20
C LEU A 78 9.57 -6.84 2.60
N ARG A 79 10.60 -7.69 2.67
CA ARG A 79 11.16 -8.18 3.95
C ARG A 79 12.19 -7.24 4.57
N ASN A 80 12.55 -6.16 3.90
CA ASN A 80 13.54 -5.23 4.40
C ASN A 80 12.99 -4.47 5.62
N LYS A 81 13.65 -4.65 6.77
CA LYS A 81 13.25 -4.08 8.06
C LYS A 81 13.53 -2.58 8.19
N SER A 82 14.27 -2.00 7.24
CA SER A 82 14.50 -0.54 7.23
C SER A 82 13.28 0.25 6.80
N HIS A 83 12.30 -0.38 6.15
CA HIS A 83 11.05 0.27 5.78
C HIS A 83 10.15 0.43 7.00
N THR A 84 9.75 1.66 7.29
CA THR A 84 8.87 2.03 8.42
C THR A 84 7.48 2.43 7.96
N GLU A 85 7.32 2.70 6.66
CA GLU A 85 6.09 3.21 6.07
C GLU A 85 5.81 2.55 4.73
N VAL A 86 4.53 2.36 4.43
CA VAL A 86 4.05 1.75 3.19
C VAL A 86 2.89 2.56 2.61
N GLY A 87 2.96 2.84 1.31
CA GLY A 87 1.85 3.42 0.55
C GLY A 87 1.46 2.51 -0.60
N ILE A 88 0.16 2.31 -0.83
CA ILE A 88 -0.36 1.46 -1.90
C ILE A 88 -1.25 2.28 -2.83
N GLY A 89 -1.08 2.07 -4.14
CA GLY A 89 -1.89 2.70 -5.19
C GLY A 89 -2.39 1.65 -6.18
N LEU A 90 -3.65 1.80 -6.58
CA LEU A 90 -4.27 1.05 -7.67
C LEU A 90 -4.89 2.04 -8.64
N VAL A 91 -4.58 1.89 -9.92
CA VAL A 91 -5.25 2.67 -10.97
C VAL A 91 -5.66 1.80 -12.14
N GLY A 92 -6.91 1.95 -12.59
CA GLY A 92 -7.41 1.36 -13.82
C GLY A 92 -7.45 2.36 -14.96
N LEU A 93 -7.19 1.90 -16.18
CA LEU A 93 -7.46 2.66 -17.41
C LEU A 93 -8.83 2.27 -17.97
N HIS A 94 -9.57 3.24 -18.51
CA HIS A 94 -10.79 2.92 -19.24
C HIS A 94 -10.45 2.04 -20.45
N LYS A 95 -10.98 0.81 -20.45
CA LYS A 95 -10.69 -0.21 -21.46
C LYS A 95 -9.19 -0.53 -21.57
N GLY A 96 -8.49 -0.59 -20.43
CA GLY A 96 -7.07 -0.88 -20.38
C GLY A 96 -6.64 -1.56 -19.07
N PRO A 97 -5.34 -1.83 -18.91
CA PRO A 97 -4.82 -2.57 -17.77
C PRO A 97 -4.96 -1.80 -16.46
N PHE A 98 -4.94 -2.57 -15.38
CA PHE A 98 -4.83 -2.12 -14.00
C PHE A 98 -3.37 -2.11 -13.59
N PHE A 99 -2.96 -1.06 -12.89
CA PHE A 99 -1.62 -0.92 -12.36
C PHE A 99 -1.66 -0.86 -10.84
N TRP A 100 -0.77 -1.62 -10.24
CA TRP A 100 -0.55 -1.67 -8.80
C TRP A 100 0.82 -1.06 -8.50
N CYS A 101 0.88 -0.30 -7.41
CA CYS A 101 2.14 0.19 -6.88
C CYS A 101 2.16 0.07 -5.36
N VAL A 102 3.30 -0.39 -4.84
CA VAL A 102 3.67 -0.33 -3.43
C VAL A 102 4.91 0.52 -3.31
N LEU A 103 4.86 1.53 -2.44
CA LEU A 103 6.00 2.39 -2.10
C LEU A 103 6.40 2.14 -0.65
N PHE A 104 7.69 2.13 -0.41
CA PHE A 104 8.29 1.98 0.90
C PHE A 104 9.09 3.23 1.27
N SER A 105 8.99 3.64 2.53
CA SER A 105 9.72 4.78 3.09
C SER A 105 10.33 4.39 4.44
N ASN A 106 11.42 5.08 4.81
CA ASN A 106 12.05 4.99 6.14
C ASN A 106 11.74 6.22 7.01
N GLY A 107 10.63 6.91 6.73
CA GLY A 107 10.16 8.08 7.46
C GLY A 107 9.77 7.80 8.91
N GLN A 108 9.63 8.87 9.70
CA GLN A 108 9.19 8.76 11.08
C GLN A 108 7.67 8.61 11.14
N THR A 109 7.19 7.54 11.79
CA THR A 109 5.77 7.14 11.84
C THR A 109 4.81 8.18 12.44
N ASN A 110 5.33 9.25 13.05
CA ASN A 110 4.54 10.24 13.79
C ASN A 110 4.36 11.57 13.05
N SER A 111 4.94 11.75 11.86
CA SER A 111 4.97 13.05 11.20
C SER A 111 4.66 13.04 9.71
N THR A 112 4.17 11.95 9.13
CA THR A 112 4.03 11.84 7.67
C THR A 112 2.66 12.28 7.14
N PHE A 113 2.70 12.94 5.96
CA PHE A 113 1.54 13.51 5.26
C PHE A 113 0.78 14.58 6.06
N VAL A 114 1.50 15.48 6.74
CA VAL A 114 0.88 16.65 7.35
C VAL A 114 0.30 17.51 6.22
N LEU A 115 -1.01 17.71 6.27
CA LEU A 115 -1.72 18.54 5.32
C LEU A 115 -1.57 20.00 5.73
N GLU A 116 -1.27 20.85 4.76
CA GLU A 116 -1.32 22.30 4.94
C GLU A 116 -2.68 22.71 5.50
N ASN A 117 -2.69 23.61 6.48
CA ASN A 117 -3.91 24.05 7.18
C ASN A 117 -4.80 22.89 7.68
N ARG A 118 -4.20 21.75 8.06
CA ARG A 118 -4.91 20.52 8.48
C ARG A 118 -5.89 19.99 7.43
N GLY A 119 -5.64 20.28 6.16
CA GLY A 119 -6.50 19.85 5.05
C GLY A 119 -7.61 20.84 4.68
N ALA A 120 -7.71 21.99 5.35
CA ALA A 120 -8.69 23.01 5.01
C ALA A 120 -8.36 23.67 3.65
N GLY A 121 -9.28 23.58 2.69
CA GLY A 121 -9.14 24.21 1.37
C GLY A 121 -8.33 23.42 0.35
N ILE A 122 -7.87 22.20 0.67
CA ILE A 122 -7.15 21.35 -0.29
C ILE A 122 -8.11 20.89 -1.38
N GLN A 123 -7.89 21.36 -2.61
CA GLN A 123 -8.54 20.78 -3.78
C GLN A 123 -7.93 19.40 -4.05
N GLN A 124 -8.74 18.35 -3.91
CA GLN A 124 -8.34 16.98 -4.21
C GLN A 124 -7.96 16.88 -5.70
N LYS A 125 -6.65 16.89 -5.99
CA LYS A 125 -6.16 16.57 -7.33
C LYS A 125 -6.19 15.06 -7.53
N LYS A 126 -6.56 14.64 -8.73
CA LYS A 126 -6.58 13.22 -9.12
C LYS A 126 -5.22 12.60 -8.79
N GLY A 127 -5.22 11.52 -7.99
CA GLY A 127 -4.01 10.77 -7.63
C GLY A 127 -3.47 11.03 -6.21
N CYS A 128 -3.99 12.01 -5.45
CA CYS A 128 -3.43 12.36 -4.14
C CYS A 128 -3.76 11.36 -3.03
N TYR A 129 -5.05 11.15 -2.77
CA TYR A 129 -5.58 10.24 -1.75
C TYR A 129 -6.73 9.42 -2.32
N SER A 130 -6.83 8.17 -1.88
CA SER A 130 -7.96 7.30 -2.20
C SER A 130 -9.08 7.56 -1.19
N GLY A 131 -10.18 8.17 -1.61
CA GLY A 131 -11.40 8.29 -0.79
C GLY A 131 -11.65 9.66 -0.13
N SER A 132 -12.81 9.76 0.55
CA SER A 132 -13.43 10.98 1.04
C SER A 132 -12.77 11.55 2.30
N SER A 133 -11.48 11.92 2.30
CA SER A 133 -10.77 12.54 3.46
C SER A 133 -10.85 11.79 4.81
N THR A 134 -11.51 10.64 4.85
CA THR A 134 -11.65 9.76 6.01
C THR A 134 -10.36 8.96 6.12
N PRO A 135 -9.70 8.93 7.29
CA PRO A 135 -8.50 8.13 7.50
C PRO A 135 -8.76 6.68 7.09
N CYS A 136 -7.98 6.15 6.15
CA CYS A 136 -8.02 4.71 5.83
C CYS A 136 -7.66 3.96 7.12
N SER A 137 -8.63 3.18 7.60
CA SER A 137 -8.62 2.54 8.90
C SER A 137 -7.33 1.78 9.17
N ARG A 138 -6.72 2.09 10.32
CA ARG A 138 -5.81 1.26 11.14
C ARG A 138 -5.94 -0.22 10.77
N GLY A 139 -4.90 -0.81 10.16
CA GLY A 139 -4.88 -2.25 9.88
C GLY A 139 -5.30 -3.01 11.14
N GLU A 140 -6.29 -3.90 11.01
CA GLU A 140 -6.75 -4.72 12.12
C GLU A 140 -5.55 -5.48 12.71
N LYS A 141 -5.11 -5.09 13.91
CA LYS A 141 -4.33 -6.00 14.74
C LYS A 141 -5.26 -7.16 15.05
N SER A 142 -5.12 -8.26 14.33
CA SER A 142 -5.84 -9.51 14.58
C SER A 142 -5.44 -10.07 15.95
N GLY A 143 -6.03 -9.53 17.02
CA GLY A 143 -5.97 -10.08 18.38
C GLY A 143 -6.87 -11.29 18.59
N ALA A 144 -7.67 -11.67 17.58
CA ALA A 144 -8.71 -12.69 17.68
C ALA A 144 -8.19 -14.14 17.68
N ALA A 145 -6.92 -14.39 17.36
CA ALA A 145 -6.38 -15.76 17.30
C ALA A 145 -6.13 -16.39 18.69
N PHE A 146 -5.90 -15.59 19.73
CA PHE A 146 -5.53 -16.13 21.05
C PHE A 146 -6.73 -16.66 21.85
N PHE A 147 -7.93 -16.09 21.68
CA PHE A 147 -9.11 -16.52 22.43
C PHE A 147 -9.69 -17.86 21.95
N ASN A 148 -9.65 -18.13 20.64
CA ASN A 148 -10.20 -19.38 20.08
C ASN A 148 -9.40 -20.62 20.49
N ILE A 149 -8.07 -20.52 20.58
CA ILE A 149 -7.23 -21.66 20.98
C ILE A 149 -7.48 -22.05 22.44
N PHE A 150 -7.63 -21.05 23.34
CA PHE A 150 -7.89 -21.30 24.75
C PHE A 150 -9.24 -21.98 24.99
N PHE A 151 -10.30 -21.54 24.30
CA PHE A 151 -11.62 -22.17 24.39
C PHE A 151 -11.63 -23.61 23.88
N ILE A 152 -10.96 -23.89 22.75
CA ILE A 152 -10.87 -25.25 22.21
C ILE A 152 -10.13 -26.18 23.19
N MET A 153 -9.01 -25.71 23.76
CA MET A 153 -8.25 -26.49 24.75
C MET A 153 -9.08 -26.79 26.01
N CYS A 154 -9.81 -25.81 26.56
CA CYS A 154 -10.70 -26.03 27.69
C CYS A 154 -11.83 -27.03 27.39
N CYS A 155 -12.46 -26.95 26.22
CA CYS A 155 -13.52 -27.89 25.84
C CYS A 155 -13.00 -29.33 25.72
N VAL A 156 -11.81 -29.52 25.14
CA VAL A 156 -11.19 -30.85 25.05
C VAL A 156 -10.85 -31.40 26.45
N SER A 157 -10.34 -30.58 27.36
CA SER A 157 -10.07 -31.00 28.74
C SER A 157 -11.34 -31.43 29.48
N ILE A 158 -12.45 -30.69 29.33
CA ILE A 158 -13.73 -31.04 29.96
C ILE A 158 -14.29 -32.35 29.38
N LEU A 159 -14.18 -32.55 28.07
CA LEU A 159 -14.62 -33.79 27.42
C LEU A 159 -13.80 -35.00 27.87
N LEU A 160 -12.48 -34.84 28.04
CA LEU A 160 -11.61 -35.89 28.56
C LEU A 160 -11.93 -36.24 30.03
N PHE A 161 -12.24 -35.24 30.87
CA PHE A 161 -12.68 -35.46 32.24
C PHE A 161 -14.04 -36.16 32.37
N LYS A 162 -14.89 -36.12 31.34
CA LYS A 162 -16.14 -36.88 31.30
C LYS A 162 -15.97 -38.33 30.85
N TYR A 163 -14.83 -38.67 30.24
CA TYR A 163 -14.56 -39.99 29.68
C TYR A 163 -13.71 -40.87 30.60
N PHE A 164 -13.25 -40.32 31.71
CA PHE A 164 -12.58 -41.00 32.83
C PHE A 164 -13.52 -41.02 34.04
#